data_AF-A0A8S4NZG0-F1
#
_entry.id   AF-A0A8S4NZG0-F1
#
_cell.length_a   1.000
_cell.length_b   1.000
_cell.length_c   1.000
_cell.angle_alpha   90.00
_cell.angle_beta   90.00
_cell.angle_gamma   90.00
#
_symmetry.space_group_name_H-M   'P 1'
#
loop_
_entity.id
_entity.type
_entity.pdbx_description
1 polymer ?
#
loop_
_entity_poly.entity_id
_entity_poly.type
_entity_poly.pdbx_seq_one_letter_code
_entity_poly.pdbx_strand_id
1 'polypeptide(L)'
;FSKQFKMATRKTDVCFLILFSFSMISTSHGYIEGLYCGVENCYDVLGVDRESARTEISKAYRKLARKWHPDMHKKKDAKEKAEVEFKRVANAYEILKDEESRKDYDYMLDNPDEFYSHYYRYYKHRVAPKVDVRIVLAVTISVISVIQYWSAWNNYHTAIKYLVTVPKYRLQAQQIAKKEGLLNTQKKRDRSKSKEEIREEEEAVLRNIVAEKMDIKGGYSKPDIYGVLWLLILFSPYYLVMYIYWYARWIWKFTICRQDYGEEEQIYIIRKYMKLSQSQWDAQDESEIEYFLESELWIKENFLEWKQQKEEEMKIKLAENSRHKMYRRYMKMHGPSQMTFGPE
;
A
#
# COMPACT_ATOMS: atom_id res chain seq x y z
N PHE A 1 -28.30 -15.39 86.67
CA PHE A 1 -29.11 -14.39 87.38
C PHE A 1 -28.66 -12.99 86.95
N SER A 2 -29.61 -12.12 86.57
CA SER A 2 -29.51 -10.65 86.48
C SER A 2 -28.44 -10.06 85.53
N LYS A 3 -28.75 -9.63 84.29
CA LYS A 3 -29.47 -8.40 83.89
C LYS A 3 -29.04 -7.11 84.64
N GLN A 4 -28.80 -6.08 83.83
CA GLN A 4 -28.60 -4.64 84.15
C GLN A 4 -27.17 -4.17 84.50
N PHE A 5 -26.37 -3.82 83.49
CA PHE A 5 -25.56 -2.59 83.57
C PHE A 5 -25.33 -2.01 82.16
N LYS A 6 -26.14 -0.97 81.87
CA LYS A 6 -25.88 0.20 81.02
C LYS A 6 -25.49 -0.01 79.54
N MET A 7 -26.53 -0.04 78.72
CA MET A 7 -26.61 0.73 77.47
C MET A 7 -26.19 2.20 77.71
N ALA A 8 -24.95 2.59 77.37
CA ALA A 8 -24.58 4.01 77.30
C ALA A 8 -23.34 4.33 76.43
N THR A 9 -22.88 3.44 75.54
CA THR A 9 -21.61 3.62 74.80
C THR A 9 -21.68 3.22 73.33
N ARG A 10 -22.79 3.50 72.63
CA ARG A 10 -22.90 3.18 71.18
C ARG A 10 -23.42 4.30 70.28
N LYS A 11 -23.86 5.45 70.81
CA LYS A 11 -24.37 6.57 69.98
C LYS A 11 -23.35 7.68 69.73
N THR A 12 -22.36 7.88 70.60
CA THR A 12 -21.33 8.92 70.45
C THR A 12 -20.26 8.55 69.44
N ASP A 13 -19.92 7.27 69.31
CA ASP A 13 -18.85 6.81 68.41
C ASP A 13 -19.30 6.72 66.95
N VAL A 14 -20.59 6.46 66.70
CA VAL A 14 -21.15 6.44 65.34
C VAL A 14 -21.26 7.86 64.77
N CYS A 15 -21.59 8.86 65.59
CA CYS A 15 -21.59 10.26 65.15
C CYS A 15 -20.18 10.78 64.85
N PHE A 16 -19.16 10.37 65.60
CA PHE A 16 -17.77 10.74 65.30
C PHE A 16 -17.24 10.06 64.03
N LEU A 17 -17.62 8.81 63.76
CA LEU A 17 -17.23 8.12 62.53
C LEU A 17 -17.94 8.67 61.28
N ILE A 18 -19.19 9.14 61.40
CA ILE A 18 -19.92 9.80 60.30
C ILE A 18 -19.38 11.22 60.04
N LEU A 19 -18.93 11.93 61.08
CA LEU A 19 -18.28 13.24 60.94
C LEU A 19 -16.86 13.12 60.36
N PHE A 20 -16.13 12.05 60.68
CA PHE A 20 -14.80 11.80 60.11
C PHE A 20 -14.86 11.32 58.65
N SER A 21 -15.91 10.57 58.27
CA SER A 21 -16.12 10.15 56.87
C SER A 21 -16.58 11.29 55.96
N PHE A 22 -17.17 12.36 56.52
CA PHE A 22 -17.57 13.56 55.75
C PHE A 22 -16.39 14.51 55.43
N SER A 23 -15.22 14.32 56.06
CA SER A 23 -14.02 15.15 55.82
C SER A 23 -13.19 14.70 54.61
N MET A 24 -13.57 13.62 53.94
CA MET A 24 -12.88 13.09 52.74
C MET A 24 -13.84 13.05 51.55
N ILE A 25 -14.58 14.14 51.33
CA ILE A 25 -15.03 14.45 49.97
C ILE A 25 -13.79 14.97 49.25
N SER A 26 -12.98 14.04 48.75
CA SER A 26 -12.00 14.36 47.72
C SER A 26 -12.79 14.94 46.56
N THR A 27 -12.65 16.25 46.33
CA THR A 27 -13.02 16.89 45.08
C THR A 27 -12.38 16.08 43.96
N SER A 28 -13.19 15.29 43.26
CA SER A 28 -12.79 14.58 42.05
C SER A 28 -12.54 15.64 40.99
N HIS A 29 -11.33 16.18 40.96
CA HIS A 29 -10.93 17.09 39.90
C HIS A 29 -10.88 16.26 38.62
N GLY A 30 -11.73 16.60 37.63
CA GLY A 30 -11.82 15.93 36.33
C GLY A 30 -10.60 16.15 35.42
N TYR A 31 -9.42 16.33 36.01
CA TYR A 31 -8.18 16.56 35.29
C TYR A 31 -7.53 15.23 34.90
N ILE A 32 -7.12 15.15 33.64
CA ILE A 32 -6.52 13.95 33.07
C ILE A 32 -5.00 14.06 33.17
N GLU A 33 -4.38 13.18 33.95
CA GLU A 33 -2.93 13.10 34.05
C GLU A 33 -2.31 12.81 32.67
N GLY A 34 -1.42 13.69 32.20
CA GLY A 34 -0.78 13.59 30.88
C GLY A 34 -1.47 14.37 29.74
N LEU A 35 -2.64 14.97 29.99
CA LEU A 35 -3.33 15.83 29.02
C LEU A 35 -3.24 17.31 29.45
N TYR A 36 -3.06 18.23 28.50
CA TYR A 36 -2.94 19.66 28.78
C TYR A 36 -1.92 19.96 29.90
N CYS A 37 -2.33 20.56 31.02
CA CYS A 37 -1.48 20.87 32.18
C CYS A 37 -1.42 19.76 33.24
N GLY A 38 -1.97 18.57 32.95
CA GLY A 38 -2.00 17.44 33.86
C GLY A 38 -3.01 17.65 34.98
N VAL A 39 -2.55 17.57 36.23
CA VAL A 39 -3.39 17.63 37.45
C VAL A 39 -3.79 19.05 37.90
N GLU A 40 -3.30 20.09 37.22
CA GLU A 40 -3.55 21.50 37.55
C GLU A 40 -4.26 22.22 36.40
N ASN A 41 -5.03 23.26 36.71
CA ASN A 41 -5.64 24.10 35.68
C ASN A 41 -4.59 25.01 35.02
N CYS A 42 -4.58 25.08 33.69
CA CYS A 42 -3.65 25.92 32.94
C CYS A 42 -3.79 27.42 33.25
N TYR A 43 -5.01 27.87 33.58
CA TYR A 43 -5.28 29.25 34.00
C TYR A 43 -4.61 29.54 35.36
N ASP A 44 -4.74 28.60 36.31
CA ASP A 44 -4.13 28.69 37.64
C ASP A 44 -2.59 28.67 37.57
N VAL A 45 -2.02 27.82 36.71
CA VAL A 45 -0.56 27.74 36.47
C VAL A 45 0.00 29.09 36.00
N LEU A 46 -0.76 29.84 35.18
CA LEU A 46 -0.36 31.18 34.74
C LEU A 46 -0.83 32.30 35.68
N GLY A 47 -1.74 32.01 36.61
CA GLY A 47 -2.35 33.00 37.52
C GLY A 47 -3.20 34.02 36.77
N VAL A 48 -3.94 33.58 35.75
CA VAL A 48 -4.85 34.40 34.93
C VAL A 48 -6.24 33.80 34.95
N ASP A 49 -7.26 34.62 34.64
CA ASP A 49 -8.63 34.15 34.65
C ASP A 49 -9.04 33.52 33.30
N ARG A 50 -10.11 32.72 33.32
CA ARG A 50 -10.67 32.12 32.09
C ARG A 50 -11.14 33.18 31.09
N GLU A 51 -11.49 34.39 31.53
CA GLU A 51 -11.88 35.50 30.65
C GLU A 51 -10.69 36.38 30.20
N SER A 52 -9.47 36.11 30.69
CA SER A 52 -8.31 36.95 30.38
C SER A 52 -8.00 37.03 28.88
N ALA A 53 -7.66 38.23 28.44
CA ALA A 53 -7.28 38.50 27.06
C ALA A 53 -5.91 37.88 26.73
N ARG A 54 -5.67 37.58 25.46
CA ARG A 54 -4.40 36.99 24.98
C ARG A 54 -3.16 37.80 25.38
N THR A 55 -3.30 39.12 25.46
CA THR A 55 -2.24 40.04 25.90
C THR A 55 -1.87 39.84 27.37
N GLU A 56 -2.85 39.62 28.24
CA GLU A 56 -2.67 39.36 29.66
C GLU A 56 -2.02 38.00 29.89
N ILE A 57 -2.48 36.96 29.19
CA ILE A 57 -1.89 35.61 29.20
C ILE A 57 -0.41 35.67 28.80
N SER A 58 -0.08 36.40 27.73
CA SER A 58 1.32 36.57 27.30
C SER A 58 2.16 37.34 28.32
N LYS A 59 1.58 38.35 28.98
CA LYS A 59 2.25 39.13 30.02
C LYS A 59 2.55 38.29 31.26
N ALA A 60 1.57 37.49 31.71
CA ALA A 60 1.70 36.57 32.83
C ALA A 60 2.78 35.52 32.56
N TYR A 61 2.74 34.89 31.38
CA TYR A 61 3.78 33.96 30.92
C TYR A 61 5.18 34.59 30.97
N ARG A 62 5.40 35.78 30.40
CA ARG A 62 6.71 36.46 30.41
C ARG A 62 7.21 36.78 31.83
N LYS A 63 6.31 37.02 32.78
CA LYS A 63 6.66 37.26 34.19
C LYS A 63 7.10 35.96 34.87
N LEU A 64 6.35 34.88 34.68
CA LEU A 64 6.64 33.57 35.26
C LEU A 64 7.86 32.90 34.61
N ALA A 65 8.00 33.00 33.29
CA ALA A 65 9.15 32.48 32.55
C ALA A 65 10.47 33.09 33.00
N ARG A 66 10.50 34.41 33.28
CA ARG A 66 11.69 35.06 33.86
C ARG A 66 11.96 34.61 35.31
N LYS A 67 10.92 34.39 36.11
CA LYS A 67 11.04 33.93 37.50
C LYS A 67 11.61 32.51 37.59
N TRP A 68 11.14 31.62 36.71
CA TRP A 68 11.52 30.21 36.68
C TRP A 68 12.61 29.89 35.66
N HIS A 69 13.25 30.89 35.05
CA HIS A 69 14.36 30.65 34.13
C HIS A 69 15.53 29.98 34.87
N PRO A 70 16.10 28.87 34.38
CA PRO A 70 17.15 28.13 35.08
C PRO A 70 18.40 28.98 35.36
N ASP A 71 18.70 29.98 34.52
CA ASP A 71 19.84 30.90 34.72
C ASP A 71 19.68 31.83 35.94
N MET A 72 18.45 32.04 36.43
CA MET A 72 18.20 32.84 37.62
C MET A 72 18.47 32.06 38.92
N HIS A 73 18.62 30.74 38.83
CA HIS A 73 18.80 29.85 39.99
C HIS A 73 20.21 29.25 39.96
N LYS A 74 21.01 29.46 41.02
CA LYS A 74 22.42 29.02 41.04
C LYS A 74 22.63 27.61 41.62
N LYS A 75 21.77 27.17 42.55
CA LYS A 75 21.86 25.86 43.23
C LYS A 75 21.25 24.76 42.36
N LYS A 76 21.83 23.54 42.38
CA LYS A 76 21.38 22.40 41.57
C LYS A 76 19.90 22.07 41.82
N ASP A 77 19.51 21.87 43.07
CA ASP A 77 18.11 21.56 43.43
C ASP A 77 17.13 22.68 43.05
N ALA A 78 17.59 23.94 43.09
CA ALA A 78 16.78 25.08 42.69
C ALA A 78 16.63 25.18 41.16
N LYS A 79 17.68 24.81 40.41
CA LYS A 79 17.64 24.71 38.95
C LYS A 79 16.68 23.61 38.48
N GLU A 80 16.74 22.44 39.11
CA GLU A 80 15.85 21.31 38.79
C GLU A 80 14.38 21.68 39.03
N LYS A 81 14.07 22.31 40.16
CA LYS A 81 12.72 22.84 40.44
C LYS A 81 12.30 23.91 39.43
N ALA A 82 13.20 24.84 39.11
CA ALA A 82 12.92 25.89 38.14
C ALA A 82 12.65 25.32 36.74
N GLU A 83 13.37 24.28 36.31
CA GLU A 83 13.14 23.62 35.03
C GLU A 83 11.76 22.95 34.94
N VAL A 84 11.34 22.26 36.01
CA VAL A 84 10.02 21.63 36.09
C VAL A 84 8.91 22.68 36.02
N GLU A 85 9.02 23.74 36.82
CA GLU A 85 8.05 24.85 36.82
C GLU A 85 8.05 25.61 35.50
N PHE A 86 9.22 25.80 34.87
CA PHE A 86 9.33 26.43 33.57
C PHE A 86 8.63 25.61 32.48
N LYS A 87 8.80 24.28 32.47
CA LYS A 87 8.10 23.38 31.53
C LYS A 87 6.58 23.44 31.73
N ARG A 88 6.12 23.45 32.98
CA ARG A 88 4.69 23.59 33.33
C ARG A 88 4.11 24.91 32.81
N VAL A 89 4.77 26.04 33.12
CA VAL A 89 4.36 27.38 32.67
C VAL A 89 4.38 27.51 31.14
N ALA A 90 5.38 26.92 30.48
CA ALA A 90 5.46 26.91 29.02
C ALA A 90 4.32 26.11 28.38
N ASN A 91 3.99 24.93 28.92
CA ASN A 91 2.89 24.11 28.43
C ASN A 91 1.53 24.80 28.61
N ALA A 92 1.28 25.38 29.79
CA ALA A 92 0.06 26.16 30.04
C ALA A 92 -0.09 27.34 29.06
N TYR A 93 1.00 28.06 28.78
CA TYR A 93 0.99 29.11 27.78
C TYR A 93 0.74 28.58 26.36
N GLU A 94 1.34 27.46 25.97
CA GLU A 94 1.13 26.86 24.64
C GLU A 94 -0.35 26.54 24.40
N ILE A 95 -1.03 25.97 25.40
CA ILE A 95 -2.45 25.61 25.35
C ILE A 95 -3.35 26.84 25.31
N LEU A 96 -3.05 27.87 26.10
CA LEU A 96 -3.90 29.06 26.22
C LEU A 96 -3.60 30.16 25.17
N LYS A 97 -2.46 30.09 24.48
CA LYS A 97 -2.01 31.09 23.49
C LYS A 97 -2.78 31.00 22.18
N ASP A 98 -3.11 29.78 21.74
CA ASP A 98 -3.84 29.53 20.52
C ASP A 98 -5.34 29.40 20.81
N GLU A 99 -6.17 30.01 19.96
CA GLU A 99 -7.61 30.13 20.23
C GLU A 99 -8.33 28.78 20.10
N GLU A 100 -7.88 27.93 19.18
CA GLU A 100 -8.46 26.62 18.96
C GLU A 100 -8.13 25.69 20.14
N SER A 101 -6.86 25.61 20.55
CA SER A 101 -6.46 24.84 21.73
C SER A 101 -7.07 25.34 23.03
N ARG A 102 -7.26 26.67 23.18
CA ARG A 102 -7.95 27.24 24.34
C ARG A 102 -9.42 26.84 24.36
N LYS A 103 -10.12 26.87 23.22
CA LYS A 103 -11.51 26.42 23.11
C LYS A 103 -11.66 24.94 23.45
N ASP A 104 -10.74 24.09 23.01
CA ASP A 104 -10.77 22.67 23.34
C ASP A 104 -10.46 22.41 24.82
N TYR A 105 -9.54 23.19 25.40
CA TYR A 105 -9.27 23.14 26.83
C TYR A 105 -10.48 23.58 27.66
N ASP A 106 -11.10 24.69 27.28
CA ASP A 106 -12.33 25.22 27.88
C ASP A 106 -13.49 24.21 27.79
N TYR A 107 -13.65 23.59 26.62
CA TYR A 107 -14.66 22.53 26.40
C TYR A 107 -14.39 21.30 27.27
N MET A 108 -13.12 20.94 27.49
CA MET A 108 -12.74 19.87 28.43
C MET A 108 -13.08 20.22 29.87
N LEU A 109 -12.84 21.46 30.30
CA LEU A 109 -13.22 21.92 31.64
C LEU A 109 -14.74 21.83 31.86
N ASP A 110 -15.52 22.16 30.83
CA ASP A 110 -16.99 22.12 30.91
C ASP A 110 -17.57 20.70 30.79
N ASN A 111 -16.87 19.78 30.11
CA ASN A 111 -17.35 18.42 29.80
C ASN A 111 -16.31 17.33 30.16
N PRO A 112 -15.97 17.13 31.44
CA PRO A 112 -14.90 16.20 31.84
C PRO A 112 -15.19 14.73 31.50
N ASP A 113 -16.45 14.35 31.28
CA ASP A 113 -16.84 12.96 31.01
C ASP A 113 -16.42 12.45 29.61
N GLU A 114 -16.13 13.35 28.65
CA GLU A 114 -15.79 12.99 27.26
C GLU A 114 -14.29 12.67 27.06
N PHE A 115 -13.71 11.83 27.91
CA PHE A 115 -12.26 11.53 27.93
C PHE A 115 -11.64 11.28 26.54
N TYR A 116 -12.25 10.38 25.74
CA TYR A 116 -11.71 10.01 24.42
C TYR A 116 -11.78 11.15 23.39
N SER A 117 -12.80 12.00 23.47
CA SER A 117 -12.97 13.16 22.60
C SER A 117 -11.84 14.16 22.83
N HIS A 118 -11.59 14.51 24.11
CA HIS A 118 -10.53 15.45 24.50
C HIS A 118 -9.14 14.93 24.17
N TYR A 119 -8.90 13.64 24.40
CA TYR A 119 -7.66 12.98 24.00
C TYR A 119 -7.44 13.11 22.49
N TYR A 120 -8.46 12.78 21.69
CA TYR A 120 -8.35 12.89 20.23
C TYR A 120 -8.08 14.32 19.77
N ARG A 121 -8.78 15.32 20.31
CA ARG A 121 -8.59 16.73 19.95
C ARG A 121 -7.18 17.22 20.29
N TYR A 122 -6.71 16.95 21.51
CA TYR A 122 -5.36 17.33 21.95
C TYR A 122 -4.26 16.76 21.04
N TYR A 123 -4.34 15.47 20.69
CA TYR A 123 -3.35 14.85 19.82
C TYR A 123 -3.48 15.33 18.37
N LYS A 124 -4.69 15.47 17.85
CA LYS A 124 -4.94 15.92 16.47
C LYS A 124 -4.19 17.21 16.18
N HIS A 125 -4.23 18.22 17.04
CA HIS A 125 -3.52 19.49 16.80
C HIS A 125 -1.99 19.34 16.79
N ARG A 126 -1.44 18.40 17.56
CA ARG A 126 0.02 18.19 17.67
C ARG A 126 0.59 17.25 16.62
N VAL A 127 -0.18 16.23 16.21
CA VAL A 127 0.30 15.14 15.35
C VAL A 127 -0.26 15.19 13.93
N ALA A 128 -1.31 15.98 13.67
CA ALA A 128 -1.85 16.06 12.32
C ALA A 128 -0.79 16.60 11.35
N PRO A 129 -0.57 15.90 10.22
CA PRO A 129 0.36 16.38 9.21
C PRO A 129 -0.13 17.73 8.68
N LYS A 130 0.80 18.68 8.53
CA LYS A 130 0.51 20.01 7.97
C LYS A 130 0.20 19.98 6.47
N VAL A 131 0.38 18.83 5.82
CA VAL A 131 0.10 18.61 4.40
C VAL A 131 -1.13 17.73 4.25
N ASP A 132 -1.98 18.05 3.28
CA ASP A 132 -3.13 17.22 2.96
C ASP A 132 -2.66 15.88 2.39
N VAL A 133 -3.06 14.79 3.06
CA VAL A 133 -2.73 13.41 2.68
C VAL A 133 -3.18 13.11 1.24
N ARG A 134 -4.25 13.76 0.76
CA ARG A 134 -4.76 13.60 -0.61
C ARG A 134 -3.75 14.05 -1.65
N ILE A 135 -3.03 15.15 -1.38
CA ILE A 135 -1.99 15.66 -2.28
C ILE A 135 -0.84 14.66 -2.34
N VAL A 136 -0.41 14.15 -1.17
CA VAL A 136 0.65 13.14 -1.10
C VAL A 136 0.27 11.90 -1.90
N LEU A 137 -0.96 11.41 -1.76
CA LEU A 137 -1.47 10.28 -2.54
C LEU A 137 -1.51 10.58 -4.04
N ALA A 138 -1.98 11.74 -4.46
CA ALA A 138 -2.02 12.10 -5.88
C ALA A 138 -0.60 12.17 -6.49
N VAL A 139 0.36 12.74 -5.77
CA VAL A 139 1.76 12.82 -6.23
C VAL A 139 2.37 11.43 -6.32
N THR A 140 2.20 10.58 -5.32
CA THR A 140 2.76 9.21 -5.34
C THR A 140 2.15 8.36 -6.45
N ILE A 141 0.83 8.40 -6.63
CA ILE A 141 0.11 7.73 -7.72
C ILE A 141 0.61 8.22 -9.09
N SER A 142 0.88 9.52 -9.23
CA SER A 142 1.44 10.10 -10.46
C SER A 142 2.83 9.58 -10.77
N VAL A 143 3.72 9.57 -9.76
CA VAL A 143 5.08 9.06 -9.92
C VAL A 143 5.06 7.58 -10.30
N ILE A 144 4.26 6.76 -9.61
CA ILE A 144 4.13 5.33 -9.91
C ILE A 144 3.58 5.13 -11.33
N SER A 145 2.56 5.88 -11.73
CA SER A 145 1.96 5.82 -13.06
C SER A 145 2.97 6.12 -14.17
N VAL A 146 3.80 7.15 -13.99
CA VAL A 146 4.87 7.51 -14.95
C VAL A 146 5.92 6.40 -15.03
N ILE A 147 6.38 5.89 -13.89
CA ILE A 147 7.37 4.81 -13.84
C ILE A 147 6.84 3.54 -14.50
N GLN A 148 5.57 3.19 -14.28
CA GLN A 148 4.93 2.04 -14.89
C GLN A 148 4.89 2.15 -16.42
N TYR A 149 4.42 3.29 -16.94
CA TYR A 149 4.36 3.52 -18.38
C TYR A 149 5.76 3.50 -19.01
N TRP A 150 6.73 4.16 -18.38
CA TRP A 150 8.11 4.19 -18.84
C TRP A 150 8.75 2.80 -18.83
N SER A 151 8.50 2.00 -17.79
CA SER A 151 8.95 0.61 -17.70
C SER A 151 8.35 -0.25 -18.82
N ALA A 152 7.05 -0.15 -19.07
CA ALA A 152 6.38 -0.87 -20.15
C ALA A 152 6.93 -0.48 -21.53
N TRP A 153 7.13 0.82 -21.77
CA TRP A 153 7.77 1.33 -22.97
C TRP A 153 9.17 0.75 -23.18
N ASN A 154 10.01 0.76 -22.14
CA ASN A 154 11.36 0.23 -22.21
C ASN A 154 11.38 -1.28 -22.49
N ASN A 155 10.49 -2.04 -21.84
CA ASN A 155 10.35 -3.48 -22.06
C ASN A 155 9.92 -3.79 -23.51
N TYR A 156 8.96 -3.05 -24.06
CA TYR A 156 8.51 -3.18 -25.46
C TYR A 156 9.66 -2.96 -26.46
N HIS A 157 10.41 -1.86 -26.30
CA HIS A 157 11.55 -1.58 -27.18
C HIS A 157 12.67 -2.62 -27.06
N THR A 158 12.93 -3.08 -25.84
CA THR A 158 13.93 -4.14 -25.60
C THR A 158 13.51 -5.44 -26.27
N ALA A 159 12.23 -5.79 -26.20
CA ALA A 159 11.68 -6.97 -26.87
C ALA A 159 11.82 -6.88 -28.40
N ILE A 160 11.46 -5.76 -29.02
CA ILE A 160 11.64 -5.57 -30.48
C ILE A 160 13.11 -5.73 -30.86
N LYS A 161 14.02 -5.07 -30.11
CA LYS A 161 15.46 -5.16 -30.36
C LYS A 161 15.93 -6.62 -30.30
N TYR A 162 15.47 -7.37 -29.31
CA TYR A 162 15.78 -8.79 -29.18
C TYR A 162 15.19 -9.63 -30.33
N LEU A 163 13.92 -9.44 -30.68
CA LEU A 163 13.22 -10.22 -31.72
C LEU A 163 13.91 -10.10 -33.08
N VAL A 164 14.44 -8.93 -33.44
CA VAL A 164 15.21 -8.75 -34.68
C VAL A 164 16.53 -9.53 -34.68
N THR A 165 17.10 -9.84 -33.51
CA THR A 165 18.30 -10.71 -33.43
C THR A 165 17.99 -12.18 -33.64
N VAL A 166 16.75 -12.61 -33.37
CA VAL A 166 16.35 -14.01 -33.50
C VAL A 166 16.19 -14.36 -34.99
N PRO A 167 16.88 -15.41 -35.50
CA PRO A 167 16.86 -15.72 -36.93
C PRO A 167 15.46 -15.94 -37.51
N LYS A 168 14.57 -16.63 -36.76
CA LYS A 168 13.18 -16.91 -37.18
C LYS A 168 12.43 -15.63 -37.56
N TYR A 169 12.41 -14.66 -36.65
CA TYR A 169 11.67 -13.41 -36.82
C TYR A 169 12.35 -12.46 -37.79
N ARG A 170 13.69 -12.42 -37.80
CA ARG A 170 14.46 -11.65 -38.77
C ARG A 170 14.17 -12.07 -40.21
N LEU A 171 14.13 -13.37 -40.49
CA LEU A 171 13.84 -13.90 -41.82
C LEU A 171 12.42 -13.54 -42.25
N GLN A 172 11.44 -13.68 -41.36
CA GLN A 172 10.05 -13.29 -41.62
C GLN A 172 9.95 -11.79 -41.93
N ALA A 173 10.56 -10.94 -41.10
CA ALA A 173 10.57 -9.49 -41.32
C ALA A 173 11.24 -9.11 -42.66
N GLN A 174 12.34 -9.77 -43.03
CA GLN A 174 12.98 -9.56 -44.33
C GLN A 174 12.10 -9.98 -45.52
N GLN A 175 11.33 -11.06 -45.39
CA GLN A 175 10.40 -11.49 -46.43
C GLN A 175 9.27 -10.48 -46.60
N ILE A 176 8.70 -9.99 -45.50
CA ILE A 176 7.66 -8.95 -45.52
C ILE A 176 8.20 -7.67 -46.12
N ALA A 177 9.36 -7.21 -45.67
CA ALA A 177 10.01 -6.02 -46.20
C ALA A 177 10.28 -6.10 -47.71
N LYS A 178 10.65 -7.28 -48.23
CA LYS A 178 10.82 -7.51 -49.67
C LYS A 178 9.48 -7.50 -50.41
N LYS A 179 8.43 -8.08 -49.82
CA LYS A 179 7.07 -8.07 -50.40
C LYS A 179 6.51 -6.65 -50.48
N GLU A 180 6.75 -5.83 -49.46
CA GLU A 180 6.33 -4.42 -49.39
C GLU A 180 7.25 -3.48 -50.18
N GLY A 181 8.33 -3.98 -50.78
CA GLY A 181 9.29 -3.17 -51.55
C GLY A 181 10.20 -2.27 -50.70
N LEU A 182 10.21 -2.45 -49.38
CA LEU A 182 10.99 -1.67 -48.41
C LEU A 182 12.47 -2.06 -48.42
N LEU A 183 12.77 -3.33 -48.69
CA LEU A 183 14.14 -3.84 -48.90
C LEU A 183 14.43 -3.92 -50.41
N ASN A 184 14.91 -2.80 -50.95
CA ASN A 184 15.33 -2.55 -52.34
C ASN A 184 14.24 -2.25 -53.38
N THR A 185 14.28 -1.01 -53.87
CA THR A 185 14.39 -0.79 -55.31
C THR A 185 15.44 0.29 -55.57
N GLN A 186 16.31 0.04 -56.54
CA GLN A 186 17.41 0.91 -56.97
C GLN A 186 16.97 2.38 -57.19
N LYS A 187 17.83 3.35 -56.81
CA LYS A 187 17.72 4.85 -56.92
C LYS A 187 17.00 5.50 -55.72
N LYS A 188 17.65 6.17 -54.78
CA LYS A 188 18.76 7.14 -54.85
C LYS A 188 19.88 6.69 -53.91
N ARG A 189 21.05 6.34 -54.46
CA ARG A 189 22.30 6.48 -53.69
C ARG A 189 22.45 7.97 -53.43
N ASP A 190 22.02 8.46 -52.27
CA ASP A 190 22.74 9.58 -51.68
C ASP A 190 24.15 9.07 -51.49
N ARG A 191 25.08 9.47 -52.37
CA ARG A 191 26.50 9.10 -52.32
C ARG A 191 27.19 9.54 -51.02
N SER A 192 26.44 10.13 -50.09
CA SER A 192 26.89 10.70 -48.83
C SER A 192 26.76 9.75 -47.62
N LYS A 193 25.94 8.70 -47.67
CA LYS A 193 25.68 7.88 -46.47
C LYS A 193 26.72 6.79 -46.27
N SER A 194 27.15 6.62 -45.02
CA SER A 194 28.12 5.60 -44.64
C SER A 194 27.50 4.19 -44.70
N LYS A 195 28.35 3.15 -44.80
CA LYS A 195 27.87 1.75 -44.82
C LYS A 195 27.17 1.36 -43.50
N GLU A 196 27.54 2.00 -42.40
CA GLU A 196 26.93 1.79 -41.08
C GLU A 196 25.53 2.42 -41.02
N GLU A 197 25.35 3.63 -41.51
CA GLU A 197 24.04 4.29 -41.61
C GLU A 197 23.04 3.47 -42.44
N ILE A 198 23.47 2.92 -43.58
CA ILE A 198 22.61 2.05 -44.41
C ILE A 198 22.17 0.81 -43.62
N ARG A 199 23.06 0.22 -42.81
CA ARG A 199 22.73 -0.94 -41.98
C ARG A 199 21.75 -0.58 -40.88
N GLU A 200 21.90 0.60 -40.27
CA GLU A 200 20.98 1.10 -39.25
C GLU A 200 19.59 1.40 -39.83
N GLU A 201 19.51 1.94 -41.03
CA GLU A 201 18.26 2.15 -41.76
C GLU A 201 17.55 0.83 -42.06
N GLU A 202 18.27 -0.17 -42.57
CA GLU A 202 17.73 -1.52 -42.79
C GLU A 202 17.28 -2.16 -41.47
N GLU A 203 18.05 -2.03 -40.40
CA GLU A 203 17.67 -2.52 -39.08
C GLU A 203 16.43 -1.79 -38.52
N ALA A 204 16.29 -0.49 -38.75
CA ALA A 204 15.13 0.29 -38.34
C ALA A 204 13.86 -0.15 -39.09
N VAL A 205 13.96 -0.39 -40.40
CA VAL A 205 12.87 -0.96 -41.20
C VAL A 205 12.44 -2.32 -40.66
N LEU A 206 13.40 -3.20 -40.37
CA LEU A 206 13.10 -4.52 -39.78
C LEU A 206 12.45 -4.39 -38.41
N ARG A 207 12.91 -3.48 -37.55
CA ARG A 207 12.29 -3.22 -36.23
C ARG A 207 10.85 -2.75 -36.37
N ASN A 208 10.57 -1.87 -37.33
CA ASN A 208 9.21 -1.37 -37.58
C ASN A 208 8.28 -2.49 -38.06
N ILE A 209 8.75 -3.35 -38.96
CA ILE A 209 7.98 -4.50 -39.44
C ILE A 209 7.70 -5.49 -38.31
N VAL A 210 8.70 -5.79 -37.46
CA VAL A 210 8.51 -6.63 -36.27
C VAL A 210 7.52 -5.98 -35.30
N ALA A 211 7.57 -4.65 -35.13
CA ALA A 211 6.67 -3.94 -34.23
C ALA A 211 5.21 -3.89 -34.72
N GLU A 212 4.98 -3.85 -36.03
CA GLU A 212 3.65 -3.70 -36.64
C GLU A 212 3.01 -5.04 -37.03
N LYS A 213 3.79 -5.96 -37.59
CA LYS A 213 3.28 -7.19 -38.21
C LYS A 213 3.45 -8.44 -37.35
N MET A 214 4.21 -8.36 -36.25
CA MET A 214 4.33 -9.49 -35.34
C MET A 214 3.54 -9.25 -34.06
N ASP A 215 2.78 -10.26 -33.68
CA ASP A 215 2.02 -10.26 -32.43
C ASP A 215 2.98 -10.41 -31.24
N ILE A 216 3.49 -9.28 -30.75
CA ILE A 216 4.22 -9.23 -29.49
C ILE A 216 3.19 -9.22 -28.37
N LYS A 217 2.85 -10.41 -27.86
CA LYS A 217 1.83 -10.62 -26.84
C LYS A 217 2.43 -10.60 -25.41
N GLY A 218 1.58 -10.43 -24.40
CA GLY A 218 1.97 -10.47 -22.98
C GLY A 218 2.63 -9.19 -22.45
N GLY A 219 3.54 -9.30 -21.49
CA GLY A 219 4.17 -8.17 -20.77
C GLY A 219 5.15 -7.33 -21.61
N TYR A 220 5.33 -7.67 -22.89
CA TYR A 220 6.15 -6.95 -23.86
C TYR A 220 5.30 -6.37 -24.99
N SER A 221 3.98 -6.31 -24.84
CA SER A 221 3.10 -5.67 -25.82
C SER A 221 3.29 -4.15 -25.82
N LYS A 222 2.72 -3.50 -26.84
CA LYS A 222 2.75 -2.04 -26.96
C LYS A 222 2.12 -1.41 -25.70
N PRO A 223 2.77 -0.41 -25.07
CA PRO A 223 2.26 0.18 -23.85
C PRO A 223 0.92 0.88 -24.10
N ASP A 224 -0.12 0.42 -23.41
CA ASP A 224 -1.44 1.05 -23.43
C ASP A 224 -1.57 2.08 -22.32
N ILE A 225 -2.21 3.20 -22.63
CA ILE A 225 -2.45 4.29 -21.69
C ILE A 225 -3.49 3.86 -20.65
N TYR A 226 -4.49 3.06 -21.04
CA TYR A 226 -5.50 2.56 -20.10
C TYR A 226 -4.93 1.62 -19.02
N GLY A 227 -3.75 1.05 -19.25
CA GLY A 227 -3.03 0.23 -18.27
C GLY A 227 -2.34 1.03 -17.15
N VAL A 228 -2.34 2.37 -17.23
CA VAL A 228 -1.72 3.23 -16.23
C VAL A 228 -2.60 3.33 -14.99
N LEU A 229 -1.98 3.27 -13.81
CA LEU A 229 -2.66 3.20 -12.51
C LEU A 229 -3.67 4.35 -12.30
N TRP A 230 -3.38 5.56 -12.74
CA TRP A 230 -4.34 6.68 -12.70
C TRP A 230 -5.65 6.39 -13.43
N LEU A 231 -5.58 5.86 -14.65
CA LEU A 231 -6.77 5.54 -15.44
C LEU A 231 -7.47 4.30 -14.89
N LEU A 232 -6.70 3.34 -14.36
CA LEU A 232 -7.26 2.19 -13.68
C LEU A 232 -8.11 2.61 -12.46
N ILE A 233 -7.62 3.56 -11.65
CA ILE A 233 -8.38 4.11 -10.52
C ILE A 233 -9.63 4.85 -11.01
N LEU A 234 -9.50 5.65 -12.08
CA LEU A 234 -10.62 6.42 -12.63
C LEU A 234 -11.75 5.51 -13.12
N PHE A 235 -11.43 4.43 -13.83
CA PHE A 235 -12.41 3.50 -14.37
C PHE A 235 -12.76 2.34 -13.43
N SER A 236 -12.06 2.19 -12.29
CA SER A 236 -12.30 1.13 -11.31
C SER A 236 -13.77 1.03 -10.85
N PRO A 237 -14.48 2.14 -10.54
CA PRO A 237 -15.89 2.07 -10.17
C PRO A 237 -16.76 1.50 -11.29
N TYR A 238 -16.50 1.87 -12.55
CA TYR A 238 -17.21 1.35 -13.71
C TYR A 238 -16.95 -0.15 -13.90
N TYR A 239 -15.69 -0.58 -13.84
CA TYR A 239 -15.34 -2.00 -13.95
C TYR A 239 -15.92 -2.83 -12.80
N LEU A 240 -15.99 -2.28 -11.59
CA LEU A 240 -16.59 -2.94 -10.43
C LEU A 240 -18.08 -3.16 -10.64
N VAL A 241 -18.82 -2.16 -11.13
CA VAL A 241 -20.26 -2.30 -11.44
C VAL A 241 -20.47 -3.32 -12.56
N MET A 242 -19.67 -3.23 -13.64
CA MET A 242 -19.75 -4.19 -14.75
C MET A 242 -19.44 -5.62 -14.29
N TYR A 243 -18.48 -5.80 -13.39
CA TYR A 243 -18.14 -7.10 -12.82
C TYR A 243 -19.27 -7.66 -11.95
N ILE A 244 -19.88 -6.84 -11.10
CA ILE A 244 -21.05 -7.25 -10.30
C ILE A 244 -22.21 -7.66 -11.21
N TYR A 245 -22.49 -6.87 -12.24
CA TYR A 245 -23.53 -7.19 -13.22
C TYR A 245 -23.25 -8.51 -13.93
N TRP A 246 -22.02 -8.68 -14.44
CA TRP A 246 -21.61 -9.91 -15.11
C TRP A 246 -21.74 -11.13 -14.20
N TYR A 247 -21.34 -11.01 -12.93
CA TYR A 247 -21.43 -12.09 -11.94
C TYR A 247 -22.88 -12.42 -11.56
N ALA A 248 -23.72 -11.40 -11.36
CA ALA A 248 -25.15 -11.60 -11.12
C ALA A 248 -25.83 -12.29 -12.32
N ARG A 249 -25.51 -11.85 -13.54
CA ARG A 249 -25.97 -12.49 -14.78
C ARG A 249 -25.51 -13.95 -14.87
N TRP A 250 -24.26 -14.23 -14.49
CA TRP A 250 -23.69 -15.58 -14.49
C TRP A 250 -24.44 -16.50 -13.52
N ILE A 251 -24.65 -16.07 -12.27
CA ILE A 251 -25.41 -16.83 -11.26
C ILE A 251 -26.83 -17.10 -11.77
N TRP A 252 -27.49 -16.08 -12.30
CA TRP A 252 -28.84 -16.22 -12.83
C TRP A 252 -28.91 -17.26 -13.94
N LYS A 253 -28.07 -17.14 -14.98
CA LYS A 253 -28.09 -18.05 -16.14
C LYS A 253 -27.70 -19.48 -15.81
N PHE A 254 -26.60 -19.67 -15.07
CA PHE A 254 -25.98 -21.01 -14.93
C PHE A 254 -26.35 -21.69 -13.61
N THR A 255 -26.55 -20.94 -12.53
CA THR A 255 -26.91 -21.54 -11.23
C THR A 255 -28.42 -21.68 -11.06
N ILE A 256 -29.20 -20.67 -11.45
CA ILE A 256 -30.66 -20.67 -11.28
C ILE A 256 -31.35 -21.30 -12.50
N CYS A 257 -31.06 -20.80 -13.71
CA CYS A 257 -31.70 -21.28 -14.94
C CYS A 257 -31.09 -22.56 -15.53
N ARG A 258 -29.92 -23.01 -15.03
CA ARG A 258 -29.19 -24.22 -15.48
C ARG A 258 -29.06 -24.32 -17.00
N GLN A 259 -28.70 -23.21 -17.65
CA GLN A 259 -28.41 -23.20 -19.09
C GLN A 259 -27.05 -23.88 -19.37
N ASP A 260 -26.90 -24.46 -20.56
CA ASP A 260 -25.61 -24.98 -21.02
C ASP A 260 -24.64 -23.83 -21.31
N TYR A 261 -23.34 -24.07 -21.10
CA TYR A 261 -22.30 -23.06 -21.34
C TYR A 261 -22.11 -22.84 -22.83
N GLY A 262 -22.16 -21.57 -23.26
CA GLY A 262 -21.71 -21.18 -24.58
C GLY A 262 -20.18 -21.18 -24.67
N GLU A 263 -19.67 -20.99 -25.88
CA GLU A 263 -18.23 -21.03 -26.17
C GLU A 263 -17.44 -20.00 -25.35
N GLU A 264 -17.93 -18.76 -25.23
CA GLU A 264 -17.28 -17.71 -24.43
C GLU A 264 -17.18 -18.09 -22.94
N GLU A 265 -18.22 -18.73 -22.41
CA GLU A 265 -18.25 -19.17 -21.02
C GLU A 265 -17.35 -20.39 -20.78
N GLN A 266 -17.28 -21.31 -21.74
CA GLN A 266 -16.32 -22.43 -21.73
C GLN A 266 -14.89 -21.90 -21.72
N ILE A 267 -14.55 -20.96 -22.61
CA ILE A 267 -13.23 -20.31 -22.65
C ILE A 267 -12.89 -19.65 -21.30
N TYR A 268 -13.84 -18.93 -20.69
CA TYR A 268 -13.64 -18.32 -19.39
C TYR A 268 -13.31 -19.36 -18.30
N ILE A 269 -14.02 -20.50 -18.28
CA ILE A 269 -13.78 -21.58 -17.31
C ILE A 269 -12.42 -22.23 -17.55
N ILE A 270 -12.07 -22.56 -18.79
CA ILE A 270 -10.78 -23.15 -19.16
C ILE A 270 -9.64 -22.23 -18.70
N ARG A 271 -9.71 -20.94 -19.06
CA ARG A 271 -8.72 -19.94 -18.64
C ARG A 271 -8.58 -19.89 -17.11
N LYS A 272 -9.71 -19.94 -16.40
CA LYS A 272 -9.75 -19.93 -14.93
C LYS A 272 -9.09 -21.17 -14.33
N TYR A 273 -9.31 -22.36 -14.91
CA TYR A 273 -8.66 -23.60 -14.46
C TYR A 273 -7.15 -23.58 -14.71
N MET A 274 -6.71 -23.03 -15.84
CA MET A 274 -5.29 -22.86 -16.17
C MET A 274 -4.59 -21.75 -15.36
N LYS A 275 -5.35 -20.89 -14.67
CA LYS A 275 -4.83 -19.73 -13.91
C LYS A 275 -4.02 -18.75 -14.77
N LEU A 276 -4.41 -18.58 -16.03
CA LEU A 276 -3.77 -17.65 -16.96
C LEU A 276 -4.39 -16.26 -16.81
N SER A 277 -3.56 -15.21 -16.88
CA SER A 277 -4.04 -13.84 -17.06
C SER A 277 -4.69 -13.70 -18.44
N GLN A 278 -5.53 -12.69 -18.64
CA GLN A 278 -6.12 -12.39 -19.95
C GLN A 278 -5.03 -12.27 -21.02
N SER A 279 -3.98 -11.51 -20.74
CA SER A 279 -2.86 -11.31 -21.66
C SER A 279 -2.06 -12.59 -21.98
N GLN A 280 -1.98 -13.54 -21.05
CA GLN A 280 -1.37 -14.85 -21.30
C GLN A 280 -2.28 -15.77 -22.10
N TRP A 281 -3.59 -15.65 -21.92
CA TRP A 281 -4.58 -16.38 -22.70
C TRP A 281 -4.61 -15.89 -24.15
N ASP A 282 -4.69 -14.57 -24.34
CA ASP A 282 -4.62 -13.95 -25.66
C ASP A 282 -3.29 -14.27 -26.37
N ALA A 283 -2.25 -14.59 -25.59
CA ALA A 283 -0.95 -15.04 -26.09
C ALA A 283 -0.97 -16.39 -26.80
N GLN A 284 -1.95 -17.25 -26.52
CA GLN A 284 -2.03 -18.58 -27.08
C GLN A 284 -2.41 -18.54 -28.56
N ASP A 285 -2.01 -19.59 -29.28
CA ASP A 285 -2.36 -19.78 -30.68
C ASP A 285 -3.83 -20.24 -30.78
N GLU A 286 -4.55 -19.77 -31.81
CA GLU A 286 -5.97 -20.10 -32.03
C GLU A 286 -6.19 -21.62 -32.11
N SER A 287 -5.26 -22.35 -32.72
CA SER A 287 -5.32 -23.81 -32.80
C SER A 287 -5.22 -24.51 -31.44
N GLU A 288 -4.50 -23.91 -30.47
CA GLU A 288 -4.45 -24.48 -29.12
C GLU A 288 -5.77 -24.24 -28.37
N ILE A 289 -6.39 -23.07 -28.58
CA ILE A 289 -7.70 -22.74 -28.00
C ILE A 289 -8.76 -23.70 -28.53
N GLU A 290 -8.78 -23.95 -29.84
CA GLU A 290 -9.69 -24.90 -30.47
C GLU A 290 -9.50 -26.32 -29.91
N TYR A 291 -8.24 -26.77 -29.77
CA TYR A 291 -7.93 -28.04 -29.12
C TYR A 291 -8.45 -28.13 -27.67
N PHE A 292 -8.39 -27.04 -26.89
CA PHE A 292 -8.92 -27.02 -25.52
C PHE A 292 -10.44 -27.13 -25.47
N LEU A 293 -11.13 -26.56 -26.46
CA LEU A 293 -12.57 -26.67 -26.60
C LEU A 293 -12.98 -28.08 -27.06
N GLU A 294 -12.31 -28.62 -28.07
CA GLU A 294 -12.55 -30.01 -28.53
C GLU A 294 -12.30 -31.04 -27.43
N SER A 295 -11.31 -30.79 -26.56
CA SER A 295 -10.97 -31.65 -25.42
C SER A 295 -11.89 -31.43 -24.19
N GLU A 296 -12.90 -30.58 -24.30
CA GLU A 296 -13.88 -30.26 -23.26
C GLU A 296 -13.24 -29.87 -21.91
N LEU A 297 -12.15 -29.11 -21.94
CA LEU A 297 -11.38 -28.79 -20.72
C LEU A 297 -12.11 -27.85 -19.75
N TRP A 298 -13.31 -27.36 -20.11
CA TRP A 298 -14.18 -26.66 -19.15
C TRP A 298 -14.81 -27.62 -18.13
N ILE A 299 -14.80 -28.93 -18.40
CA ILE A 299 -15.16 -29.97 -17.43
C ILE A 299 -13.95 -30.23 -16.53
N LYS A 300 -14.16 -30.09 -15.23
CA LYS A 300 -13.08 -30.16 -14.24
C LYS A 300 -12.32 -31.49 -14.25
N GLU A 301 -13.01 -32.60 -14.50
CA GLU A 301 -12.41 -33.95 -14.54
C GLU A 301 -11.46 -34.08 -15.73
N ASN A 302 -11.95 -33.78 -16.95
CA ASN A 302 -11.15 -33.75 -18.18
C ASN A 302 -9.91 -32.85 -18.04
N PHE A 303 -10.08 -31.67 -17.43
CA PHE A 303 -8.96 -30.77 -17.17
C PHE A 303 -7.89 -31.37 -16.25
N LEU A 304 -8.29 -32.09 -15.19
CA LEU A 304 -7.35 -32.71 -14.26
C LEU A 304 -6.56 -33.84 -14.93
N GLU A 305 -7.24 -34.66 -15.73
CA GLU A 305 -6.60 -35.73 -16.50
C GLU A 305 -5.62 -35.16 -17.53
N TRP A 306 -6.06 -34.20 -18.34
CA TRP A 306 -5.21 -33.50 -19.30
C TRP A 306 -3.98 -32.88 -18.63
N LYS A 307 -4.17 -32.24 -17.48
CA LYS A 307 -3.08 -31.62 -16.73
C LYS A 307 -2.07 -32.67 -16.26
N GLN A 308 -2.52 -33.82 -15.76
CA GLN A 308 -1.64 -34.91 -15.37
C GLN A 308 -0.85 -35.45 -16.57
N GLN A 309 -1.53 -35.68 -17.70
CA GLN A 309 -0.87 -36.13 -18.94
C GLN A 309 0.20 -35.13 -19.40
N LYS A 310 -0.08 -33.83 -19.38
CA LYS A 310 0.91 -32.80 -19.75
C LYS A 310 2.09 -32.75 -18.78
N GLU A 311 1.85 -32.91 -17.48
CA GLU A 311 2.93 -32.99 -16.50
C GLU A 311 3.81 -34.23 -16.70
N GLU A 312 3.22 -35.37 -17.07
CA GLU A 312 3.95 -36.60 -17.39
C GLU A 312 4.75 -36.48 -18.70
N GLU A 313 4.15 -35.97 -19.78
CA GLU A 313 4.84 -35.66 -21.03
C GLU A 313 6.05 -34.75 -20.79
N MET A 314 5.88 -33.71 -19.98
CA MET A 314 6.96 -32.79 -19.63
C MET A 314 8.06 -33.48 -18.82
N LYS A 315 7.70 -34.35 -17.86
CA LYS A 315 8.66 -35.18 -17.11
C LYS A 315 9.45 -36.11 -18.03
N ILE A 316 8.79 -36.76 -19.00
CA ILE A 316 9.43 -37.65 -19.97
C ILE A 316 10.39 -36.86 -20.87
N LYS A 317 9.94 -35.75 -21.48
CA LYS A 317 10.78 -34.88 -22.31
C LYS A 317 12.00 -34.37 -21.54
N LEU A 318 11.81 -33.97 -20.29
CA LEU A 318 12.90 -33.53 -19.41
C LEU A 318 13.84 -34.70 -19.06
N ALA A 319 13.29 -35.89 -18.84
CA ALA A 319 14.06 -37.09 -18.55
C ALA A 319 14.91 -37.53 -19.75
N GLU A 320 14.42 -37.35 -20.98
CA GLU A 320 15.08 -37.67 -22.25
C GLU A 320 16.18 -36.66 -22.62
N ASN A 321 15.96 -35.38 -22.31
CA ASN A 321 16.86 -34.27 -22.65
C ASN A 321 18.29 -34.52 -22.14
N SER A 322 19.25 -34.61 -23.07
CA SER A 322 20.66 -34.89 -22.78
C SER A 322 21.30 -33.86 -21.85
N ARG A 323 20.98 -32.57 -22.02
CA ARG A 323 21.46 -31.48 -21.18
C ARG A 323 20.94 -31.60 -19.75
N HIS A 324 19.68 -32.01 -19.60
CA HIS A 324 19.09 -32.24 -18.29
C HIS A 324 19.64 -33.51 -17.62
N LYS A 325 19.88 -34.59 -18.38
CA LYS A 325 20.59 -35.79 -17.89
C LYS A 325 22.00 -35.44 -17.39
N MET A 326 22.74 -34.62 -18.14
CA MET A 326 24.07 -34.14 -17.76
C MET A 326 24.01 -33.29 -16.47
N TYR A 327 23.09 -32.34 -16.40
CA TYR A 327 22.89 -31.50 -15.21
C TYR A 327 22.52 -32.33 -13.97
N ARG A 328 21.63 -33.33 -14.09
CA ARG A 328 21.30 -34.25 -13.00
C ARG A 328 22.52 -35.06 -12.52
N ARG A 329 23.36 -35.53 -13.45
CA ARG A 329 24.63 -36.22 -13.09
C ARG A 329 25.59 -35.29 -12.37
N TYR A 330 25.74 -34.05 -12.84
CA TYR A 330 26.55 -33.03 -12.18
C TYR A 330 26.06 -32.73 -10.76
N MET A 331 24.76 -32.47 -10.58
CA MET A 331 24.17 -32.20 -9.26
C MET A 331 24.29 -33.38 -8.30
N LYS A 332 24.28 -34.63 -8.81
CA LYS A 332 24.52 -35.82 -7.98
C LYS A 332 25.97 -35.90 -7.48
N MET A 333 26.94 -35.46 -8.28
CA MET A 333 28.37 -35.54 -7.98
C MET A 333 28.92 -34.30 -7.26
N HIS A 334 28.33 -33.13 -7.48
CA HIS A 334 28.88 -31.83 -7.05
C HIS A 334 27.82 -30.89 -6.43
N GLY A 335 26.63 -31.41 -6.13
CA GLY A 335 25.56 -30.63 -5.51
C GLY A 335 25.87 -30.29 -4.03
N PRO A 336 25.20 -29.28 -3.46
CA PRO A 336 25.48 -28.75 -2.11
C PRO A 336 25.29 -29.75 -0.96
N SER A 337 24.73 -30.93 -1.23
CA SER A 337 24.43 -31.97 -0.23
C SER A 337 25.47 -33.09 -0.18
N GLN A 338 26.59 -33.00 -0.91
CA GLN A 338 27.69 -33.94 -0.74
C GLN A 338 28.58 -33.53 0.43
N MET A 339 28.58 -34.32 1.51
CA MET A 339 29.69 -34.34 2.47
C MET A 339 30.90 -34.96 1.75
N THR A 340 31.82 -34.13 1.30
CA THR A 340 33.13 -34.59 0.82
C THR A 340 33.97 -34.97 2.03
N PHE A 341 34.13 -36.27 2.31
CA PHE A 341 35.16 -36.73 3.23
C PHE A 341 36.51 -36.56 2.53
N GLY A 342 37.24 -35.50 2.89
CA GLY A 342 38.63 -35.34 2.48
C GLY A 342 39.51 -36.42 3.13
N PRO A 343 40.64 -36.81 2.51
CA PRO A 343 41.59 -37.70 3.18
C PRO A 343 42.27 -36.91 4.29
N GLU A 344 42.07 -37.34 5.54
CA GLU A 344 42.89 -36.93 6.69
C GLU A 344 44.33 -37.45 6.57
#